data_AF-A0A1B7N4C2-F1
#
_entry.id   AF-A0A1B7N4C2-F1
#
_cell.length_a   1.000
_cell.length_b   1.000
_cell.length_c   1.000
_cell.angle_alpha   90.00
_cell.angle_beta   90.00
_cell.angle_gamma   90.00
#
_symmetry.space_group_name_H-M   'P 1'
#
loop_
_entity.id
_entity.type
_entity.pdbx_description
1 polymer ?
#
loop_
_entity_poly.entity_id
_entity_poly.type
_entity_poly.pdbx_seq_one_letter_code
_entity_poly.pdbx_strand_id
1 'polypeptide(L)'
;VVLVHSLYSLYGLVQRPPNLFSRLGIPINLPIEHIRALLLYEAGFGRGEGDEGGLAVHTPMPDDLERLLTRLKTDESRSWFVRFGQRALQTCAPCTSASDYALFVFAGAILAYVRTTAVLLLLTSSANGRDRWRGYVLGMLVCTAFAEGYVVASVSAAPLPKDGMSVFMWHDNIQFVRRALFLVLPVLAQFLPVSQQPGPPSASLAPALAHLERSLPRAHLLRYTHAAVMRQPELRERALRWWAREKREGDIGRETESVQKAAEKMGLGYSNTEGSE
;
A
#
# COMPACT_ATOMS: atom_id res chain seq x y z
N VAL A 1 7.88 9.34 15.01
CA VAL A 1 6.83 9.71 14.04
C VAL A 1 5.96 8.51 13.65
N VAL A 2 6.52 7.43 13.10
CA VAL A 2 5.74 6.24 12.68
C VAL A 2 4.95 5.62 13.82
N LEU A 3 5.59 5.35 14.97
CA LEU A 3 4.92 4.77 16.15
C LEU A 3 3.71 5.62 16.60
N VAL A 4 3.87 6.94 16.67
CA VAL A 4 2.78 7.86 17.04
C VAL A 4 1.66 7.84 16.00
N HIS A 5 2.00 7.82 14.71
CA HIS A 5 1.02 7.72 13.63
C HIS A 5 0.25 6.39 13.67
N SER A 6 0.96 5.28 13.85
CA SER A 6 0.38 3.93 13.96
C SER A 6 -0.50 3.80 15.19
N LEU A 7 -0.06 4.30 16.36
CA LEU A 7 -0.87 4.33 17.58
C LEU A 7 -2.12 5.19 17.41
N TYR A 8 -2.01 6.36 16.77
CA TYR A 8 -3.18 7.19 16.47
C TYR A 8 -4.16 6.47 15.53
N SER A 9 -3.67 5.86 14.46
CA SER A 9 -4.51 5.13 13.50
C SER A 9 -5.16 3.90 14.14
N LEU A 10 -4.43 3.19 15.01
CA LEU A 10 -4.94 2.07 15.80
C LEU A 10 -5.99 2.52 16.82
N TYR A 11 -5.72 3.58 17.58
CA TYR A 11 -6.67 4.18 18.51
C TYR A 11 -7.97 4.54 17.79
N GLY A 12 -7.84 5.13 16.59
CA GLY A 12 -8.99 5.43 15.75
C GLY A 12 -9.72 4.18 15.23
N LEU A 13 -9.06 3.04 15.05
CA LEU A 13 -9.69 1.80 14.63
C LEU A 13 -10.48 1.17 15.79
N VAL A 14 -9.91 1.20 17.00
CA VAL A 14 -10.49 0.63 18.22
C VAL A 14 -11.65 1.47 18.75
N GLN A 15 -11.51 2.79 18.79
CA GLN A 15 -12.55 3.70 19.29
C GLN A 15 -13.68 3.96 18.30
N ARG A 16 -13.87 3.13 17.29
CA ARG A 16 -14.98 3.31 16.35
C ARG A 16 -16.30 3.11 17.11
N PRO A 17 -17.10 4.16 17.38
CA PRO A 17 -18.40 3.93 17.98
C PRO A 17 -19.25 3.14 16.97
N PRO A 18 -19.87 2.02 17.37
CA PRO A 18 -20.78 1.32 16.49
C PRO A 18 -21.93 2.25 16.12
N ASN A 19 -22.39 2.19 14.87
CA ASN A 19 -23.55 2.99 14.46
C ASN A 19 -24.77 2.61 15.30
N LEU A 20 -25.65 3.58 15.49
CA LEU A 20 -26.92 3.41 16.20
C LEU A 20 -27.65 2.11 15.84
N PHE A 21 -27.84 1.86 14.53
CA PHE A 21 -28.55 0.69 14.03
C PHE A 21 -27.81 -0.63 14.28
N SER A 22 -26.48 -0.64 14.15
CA SER A 22 -25.66 -1.82 14.42
C SER A 22 -25.58 -2.13 15.92
N ARG A 23 -25.59 -1.10 16.78
CA ARG A 23 -25.57 -1.25 18.23
C ARG A 23 -26.90 -1.77 18.76
N LEU A 24 -28.01 -1.22 18.29
CA LEU A 24 -29.36 -1.58 18.72
C LEU A 24 -29.93 -2.80 17.98
N GLY A 25 -29.27 -3.27 16.91
CA GLY A 25 -29.74 -4.40 16.11
C GLY A 25 -31.08 -4.15 15.39
N ILE A 26 -31.34 -2.89 15.02
CA ILE A 26 -32.62 -2.45 14.44
C ILE A 26 -32.50 -2.15 12.93
N PRO A 27 -33.58 -2.34 12.15
CA PRO A 27 -33.57 -2.01 10.73
C PRO A 27 -33.57 -0.49 10.53
N ILE A 28 -32.96 -0.03 9.43
CA ILE A 28 -32.90 1.41 9.11
C ILE A 28 -34.27 2.03 8.82
N ASN A 29 -35.23 1.20 8.41
CA ASN A 29 -36.59 1.62 8.07
C ASN A 29 -37.49 1.84 9.30
N LEU A 30 -37.01 1.54 10.52
CA LEU A 30 -37.80 1.64 11.74
C LEU A 30 -38.30 3.09 11.98
N PRO A 31 -39.57 3.30 12.41
CA PRO A 31 -40.07 4.63 12.75
C PRO A 31 -39.28 5.27 13.90
N ILE A 32 -39.09 6.58 13.82
CA ILE A 32 -38.23 7.32 14.77
C ILE A 32 -38.75 7.30 16.19
N GLU A 33 -40.06 7.36 16.37
CA GLU A 33 -40.67 7.30 17.71
C GLU A 33 -40.29 5.99 18.43
N HIS A 34 -40.17 4.89 17.68
CA HIS A 34 -39.72 3.61 18.23
C HIS A 34 -38.23 3.63 18.55
N ILE A 35 -37.40 4.23 17.67
CA ILE A 35 -35.96 4.40 17.92
C ILE A 35 -35.73 5.24 19.19
N ARG A 36 -36.50 6.32 19.35
CA ARG A 36 -36.46 7.19 20.53
C ARG A 36 -36.85 6.44 21.79
N ALA A 37 -37.93 5.67 21.75
CA ALA A 37 -38.36 4.84 22.87
C ALA A 37 -37.29 3.80 23.26
N LEU A 38 -36.67 3.13 22.29
CA LEU A 38 -35.59 2.16 22.52
C LEU A 38 -34.34 2.81 23.13
N LEU A 39 -33.99 4.01 22.70
CA LEU A 39 -32.86 4.77 23.26
C LEU A 39 -33.10 5.18 24.72
N LEU A 40 -34.31 5.65 25.03
CA LEU A 40 -34.70 5.97 26.41
C LEU A 40 -34.75 4.73 27.30
N TYR A 41 -35.16 3.60 26.73
CA TYR A 41 -35.13 2.30 27.41
C TYR A 41 -33.69 1.85 27.72
N GLU A 42 -32.76 1.90 26.74
CA GLU A 42 -31.33 1.59 26.98
C GLU A 42 -30.69 2.53 28.01
N ALA A 43 -31.09 3.80 28.02
CA ALA A 43 -30.58 4.79 28.96
C ALA A 43 -31.13 4.63 30.39
N GLY A 44 -31.99 3.64 30.65
CA GLY A 44 -32.50 3.32 31.98
C GLY A 44 -33.72 4.15 32.41
N PHE A 45 -34.19 5.09 31.58
CA PHE A 45 -35.37 5.90 31.86
C PHE A 45 -36.69 5.11 31.77
N GLY A 46 -36.66 3.85 31.32
CA GLY A 46 -37.82 2.95 31.28
C GLY A 46 -37.96 2.01 32.47
N ARG A 47 -37.07 2.06 33.48
CA ARG A 47 -37.03 1.08 34.60
C ARG A 47 -37.32 1.69 35.98
N GLY A 48 -37.70 2.96 36.04
CA GLY A 48 -38.07 3.66 37.27
C GLY A 48 -39.56 3.52 37.60
N GLU A 49 -39.83 2.61 38.53
CA GLU A 49 -40.91 2.60 39.52
C GLU A 49 -41.83 3.84 39.55
N GLY A 50 -43.03 3.69 38.98
CA GLY A 50 -44.19 4.54 39.26
C GLY A 50 -44.18 5.94 38.65
N ASP A 51 -44.47 6.07 37.35
CA ASP A 51 -45.38 7.15 36.94
C ASP A 51 -46.03 6.89 35.58
N GLU A 52 -47.18 7.52 35.41
CA GLU A 52 -48.19 7.32 34.37
C GLU A 52 -47.67 7.38 32.93
N GLY A 53 -48.40 6.72 32.01
CA GLY A 53 -48.04 6.42 30.62
C GLY A 53 -47.90 7.61 29.65
N GLY A 54 -47.23 8.70 30.04
CA GLY A 54 -46.99 9.88 29.20
C GLY A 54 -45.62 10.56 29.35
N LEU A 55 -44.77 10.18 30.30
CA LEU A 55 -43.52 10.93 30.59
C LEU A 55 -42.32 10.68 29.66
N ALA A 56 -42.38 9.66 28.79
CA ALA A 56 -41.28 9.32 27.88
C ALA A 56 -41.05 10.35 26.75
N VAL A 57 -41.95 11.32 26.57
CA VAL A 57 -41.89 12.29 25.46
C VAL A 57 -41.05 13.53 25.81
N HIS A 58 -40.81 13.81 27.10
CA HIS A 58 -40.20 15.07 27.56
C HIS A 58 -38.87 14.92 28.29
N THR A 59 -38.27 13.72 28.31
CA THR A 59 -36.91 13.56 28.85
C THR A 59 -35.91 14.30 27.95
N PRO A 60 -35.09 15.24 28.47
CA PRO A 60 -34.12 15.98 27.67
C PRO A 60 -33.06 15.03 27.13
N MET A 61 -33.05 14.84 25.82
CA MET A 61 -32.04 14.05 25.11
C MET A 61 -30.91 14.99 24.65
N PRO A 62 -29.65 14.54 24.53
CA PRO A 62 -28.59 15.40 24.00
C PRO A 62 -28.95 15.99 22.64
N ASP A 63 -28.77 17.30 22.47
CA ASP A 63 -29.14 18.04 21.26
C ASP A 63 -28.61 17.41 19.97
N ASP A 64 -27.40 16.84 19.99
CA ASP A 64 -26.78 16.19 18.83
C ASP A 64 -27.53 14.93 18.39
N LEU A 65 -28.12 14.20 19.34
CA LEU A 65 -28.91 13.01 19.07
C LEU A 65 -30.33 13.38 18.63
N GLU A 66 -30.91 14.44 19.17
CA GLU A 66 -32.19 14.98 18.71
C GLU A 66 -32.08 15.53 17.27
N ARG A 67 -31.00 16.24 16.95
CA ARG A 67 -30.68 16.67 15.58
C ARG A 67 -30.53 15.47 14.63
N LEU A 68 -29.93 14.38 15.09
CA LEU A 68 -29.82 13.17 14.29
C LEU A 68 -31.21 12.58 14.02
N LEU A 69 -32.03 12.36 15.05
CA LEU A 69 -33.36 11.79 14.90
C LEU A 69 -34.23 12.67 13.99
N THR A 70 -34.26 13.99 14.20
CA THR A 70 -35.07 14.90 13.36
C THR A 70 -34.69 14.80 11.88
N ARG A 71 -33.39 14.66 11.56
CA ARG A 71 -32.91 14.46 10.19
C ARG A 71 -33.35 13.12 9.62
N LEU A 72 -33.20 12.03 10.36
CA LEU A 72 -33.55 10.65 9.93
C LEU A 72 -35.03 10.43 9.58
N LYS A 73 -35.90 11.44 9.76
CA LYS A 73 -37.35 11.35 9.54
C LYS A 73 -37.70 11.18 8.07
N THR A 74 -36.88 11.71 7.18
CA THR A 74 -37.07 11.59 5.74
C THR A 74 -36.32 10.37 5.20
N ASP A 75 -36.92 9.63 4.27
CA ASP A 75 -36.26 8.45 3.68
C ASP A 75 -34.99 8.82 2.90
N GLU A 76 -34.94 10.02 2.32
CA GLU A 76 -33.75 10.55 1.64
C GLU A 76 -32.57 10.72 2.60
N SER A 77 -32.81 11.24 3.81
CA SER A 77 -31.76 11.37 4.83
C SER A 77 -31.24 10.02 5.33
N ARG A 78 -32.10 8.98 5.35
CA ARG A 78 -31.71 7.62 5.72
C ARG A 78 -30.75 7.04 4.69
N SER A 79 -30.96 7.32 3.41
CA SER A 79 -29.99 7.00 2.35
C SER A 79 -28.65 7.72 2.58
N TRP A 80 -28.69 9.01 2.92
CA TRP A 80 -27.49 9.78 3.25
C TRP A 80 -26.76 9.26 4.50
N PHE A 81 -27.49 8.76 5.50
CA PHE A 81 -26.91 8.14 6.69
C PHE A 81 -26.07 6.90 6.35
N VAL A 82 -26.54 6.03 5.45
CA VAL A 82 -25.77 4.85 5.00
C VAL A 82 -24.47 5.27 4.28
N ARG A 83 -24.55 6.36 3.52
CA ARG A 83 -23.44 6.87 2.68
C ARG A 83 -22.39 7.65 3.46
N PHE A 84 -22.81 8.56 4.33
CA PHE A 84 -21.93 9.51 5.04
C PHE A 84 -21.75 9.19 6.54
N GLY A 85 -22.55 8.28 7.06
CA GLY A 85 -22.47 7.82 8.44
C GLY A 85 -23.07 8.79 9.47
N GLN A 86 -23.15 8.30 10.70
CA GLN A 86 -23.78 8.99 11.82
C GLN A 86 -23.12 10.33 12.16
N ARG A 87 -21.78 10.38 12.16
CA ARG A 87 -21.02 11.57 12.57
C ARG A 87 -21.35 12.78 11.69
N ALA A 88 -21.45 12.59 10.37
CA ALA A 88 -21.75 13.69 9.45
C ALA A 88 -23.13 14.30 9.72
N LEU A 89 -24.14 13.45 9.98
CA LEU A 89 -25.49 13.90 10.28
C LEU A 89 -25.63 14.50 11.69
N GLN A 90 -24.81 14.08 12.66
CA GLN A 90 -24.79 14.65 14.01
C GLN A 90 -24.10 16.01 14.07
N THR A 91 -22.91 16.14 13.46
CA THR A 91 -22.03 17.30 13.70
C THR A 91 -22.19 18.43 12.69
N CYS A 92 -22.70 18.16 11.48
CA CYS A 92 -22.81 19.21 10.47
C CYS A 92 -24.10 20.02 10.65
N ALA A 93 -24.05 21.14 11.37
CA ALA A 93 -25.20 22.05 11.48
C ALA A 93 -25.69 22.65 10.14
N PRO A 94 -24.82 23.15 9.23
CA PRO A 94 -25.26 23.84 8.00
C PRO A 94 -25.62 22.91 6.83
N CYS A 95 -25.43 21.58 6.94
CA CYS A 95 -25.65 20.67 5.82
C CYS A 95 -27.14 20.40 5.58
N THR A 96 -27.62 20.69 4.37
CA THR A 96 -28.99 20.39 3.94
C THR A 96 -29.03 19.51 2.69
N SER A 97 -28.03 19.63 1.82
CA SER A 97 -27.92 18.86 0.58
C SER A 97 -26.89 17.73 0.66
N ALA A 98 -27.02 16.73 -0.20
CA ALA A 98 -26.05 15.63 -0.30
C ALA A 98 -24.62 16.11 -0.63
N SER A 99 -24.47 17.21 -1.38
CA SER A 99 -23.18 17.82 -1.68
C SER A 99 -22.51 18.44 -0.45
N ASP A 100 -23.28 19.04 0.46
CA ASP A 100 -22.74 19.64 1.68
C ASP A 100 -22.16 18.57 2.60
N TYR A 101 -22.89 17.46 2.76
CA TYR A 101 -22.41 16.29 3.51
C TYR A 101 -21.18 15.66 2.86
N ALA A 102 -21.15 15.58 1.53
CA ALA A 102 -19.99 15.08 0.80
C ALA A 102 -18.76 15.95 1.07
N LEU A 103 -18.86 17.27 0.93
CA LEU A 103 -17.76 18.20 1.19
C LEU A 103 -17.25 18.10 2.62
N PHE A 104 -18.15 18.01 3.60
CA PHE A 104 -17.79 17.86 5.02
C PHE A 104 -16.97 16.58 5.26
N VAL A 105 -17.44 15.44 4.73
CA VAL A 105 -16.76 14.15 4.88
C VAL A 105 -15.44 14.12 4.10
N PHE A 106 -15.41 14.66 2.88
CA PHE A 106 -14.21 14.71 2.04
C PHE A 106 -13.12 15.61 2.63
N ALA A 107 -13.47 16.75 3.24
CA ALA A 107 -12.48 17.61 3.89
C ALA A 107 -11.72 16.85 4.99
N GLY A 108 -12.44 16.11 5.84
CA GLY A 108 -11.84 15.24 6.85
C GLY A 108 -11.00 14.11 6.24
N ALA A 109 -11.46 13.51 5.14
CA ALA A 109 -10.74 12.48 4.42
C ALA A 109 -9.41 12.98 3.84
N ILE A 110 -9.43 14.12 3.15
CA ILE A 110 -8.27 14.74 2.51
C ILE A 110 -7.20 15.05 3.56
N LEU A 111 -7.58 15.63 4.70
CA LEU A 111 -6.62 15.89 5.79
C LEU A 111 -5.96 14.60 6.29
N ALA A 112 -6.71 13.49 6.36
CA ALA A 112 -6.15 12.21 6.75
C ALA A 112 -5.15 11.67 5.71
N TYR A 113 -5.44 11.80 4.41
CA TYR A 113 -4.54 11.45 3.31
C TYR A 113 -3.29 12.34 3.25
N VAL A 114 -3.42 13.66 3.46
CA VAL A 114 -2.28 14.58 3.51
C VAL A 114 -1.34 14.20 4.65
N ARG A 115 -1.89 13.90 5.82
CA ARG A 115 -1.10 13.48 6.98
C ARG A 115 -0.35 12.17 6.75
N THR A 116 -0.99 11.17 6.15
CA THR A 116 -0.34 9.88 5.85
C THR A 116 0.72 10.04 4.76
N THR A 117 0.44 10.86 3.75
CA THR A 117 1.41 11.27 2.72
C THR A 117 2.66 11.88 3.35
N ALA A 118 2.52 12.80 4.31
CA ALA A 118 3.64 13.43 4.99
C ALA A 118 4.53 12.39 5.73
N VAL A 119 3.91 11.41 6.41
CA VAL A 119 4.65 10.33 7.08
C VAL A 119 5.37 9.43 6.08
N LEU A 120 4.73 9.09 4.96
CA LEU A 120 5.33 8.25 3.92
C LEU A 120 6.47 8.97 3.19
N LEU A 121 6.34 10.28 2.95
CA LEU A 121 7.41 11.12 2.39
C LEU A 121 8.65 11.15 3.29
N LEU A 122 8.44 11.27 4.62
CA LEU A 122 9.54 11.19 5.58
C LEU A 122 10.22 9.81 5.55
N LEU A 123 9.43 8.73 5.45
CA LEU A 123 9.95 7.36 5.44
C LEU A 123 10.67 6.99 4.14
N THR A 124 10.20 7.50 3.00
CA THR A 124 10.74 7.22 1.66
C THR A 124 11.73 8.27 1.18
N SER A 125 12.18 9.15 2.07
CA SER A 125 13.18 10.18 1.76
C SER A 125 14.51 9.57 1.29
N SER A 126 15.29 10.38 0.55
CA SER A 126 16.63 10.00 0.08
C SER A 126 17.58 9.66 1.21
N ALA A 127 17.40 10.25 2.40
CA ALA A 127 18.15 9.94 3.61
C ALA A 127 18.03 8.45 4.02
N ASN A 128 16.88 7.81 3.74
CA ASN A 128 16.65 6.41 4.03
C ASN A 128 16.99 5.47 2.85
N GLY A 129 17.45 6.01 1.72
CA GLY A 129 17.76 5.23 0.51
C GLY A 129 16.56 4.49 -0.08
N ARG A 130 15.32 4.97 0.15
CA ARG A 130 14.07 4.32 -0.32
C ARG A 130 13.33 5.13 -1.39
N ASP A 131 14.02 6.04 -2.06
CA ASP A 131 13.42 7.00 -3.01
C ASP A 131 12.73 6.31 -4.20
N ARG A 132 13.25 5.16 -4.66
CA ARG A 132 12.61 4.37 -5.73
C ARG A 132 11.18 3.94 -5.39
N TRP A 133 10.89 3.69 -4.12
CA TRP A 133 9.57 3.24 -3.67
C TRP A 133 8.59 4.38 -3.45
N ARG A 134 9.07 5.62 -3.36
CA ARG A 134 8.26 6.81 -3.13
C ARG A 134 7.15 6.94 -4.17
N GLY A 135 7.47 6.80 -5.45
CA GLY A 135 6.50 6.90 -6.54
C GLY A 135 5.37 5.87 -6.43
N TYR A 136 5.72 4.62 -6.13
CA TYR A 136 4.74 3.53 -5.98
C TYR A 136 3.84 3.72 -4.77
N VAL A 137 4.42 4.07 -3.62
CA VAL A 137 3.68 4.27 -2.37
C VAL A 137 2.73 5.47 -2.48
N LEU A 138 3.20 6.59 -3.06
CA LEU A 138 2.36 7.75 -3.31
C LEU A 138 1.29 7.47 -4.36
N GLY A 139 1.65 6.79 -5.45
CA GLY A 139 0.72 6.37 -6.49
C GLY A 139 -0.41 5.50 -5.94
N MET A 140 -0.08 4.50 -5.12
CA MET A 140 -1.07 3.65 -4.44
C MET A 140 -2.03 4.49 -3.58
N LEU A 141 -1.50 5.46 -2.82
CA LEU A 141 -2.31 6.30 -1.95
C LEU A 141 -3.27 7.20 -2.74
N VAL A 142 -2.78 7.79 -3.83
CA VAL A 142 -3.59 8.61 -4.76
C VAL A 142 -4.66 7.76 -5.43
N CYS A 143 -4.31 6.60 -5.96
CA CYS A 143 -5.28 5.65 -6.54
C CYS A 143 -6.35 5.25 -5.52
N THR A 144 -5.97 5.04 -4.26
CA THR A 144 -6.93 4.69 -3.21
C THR A 144 -7.86 5.86 -2.87
N ALA A 145 -7.35 7.09 -2.84
CA ALA A 145 -8.17 8.27 -2.65
C ALA A 145 -9.20 8.47 -3.77
N PHE A 146 -8.80 8.26 -5.04
CA PHE A 146 -9.72 8.31 -6.18
C PHE A 146 -10.74 7.17 -6.15
N ALA A 147 -10.30 5.93 -5.85
CA ALA A 147 -11.20 4.78 -5.73
C ALA A 147 -12.25 5.00 -4.63
N GLU A 148 -11.83 5.54 -3.48
CA GLU A 148 -12.72 5.90 -2.39
C GLU A 148 -13.74 6.98 -2.83
N GLY A 149 -13.27 8.05 -3.46
CA GLY A 149 -14.14 9.11 -3.97
C GLY A 149 -15.16 8.58 -4.99
N TYR A 150 -14.73 7.69 -5.87
CA TYR A 150 -15.58 7.02 -6.86
C TYR A 150 -16.64 6.12 -6.21
N VAL A 151 -16.26 5.33 -5.20
CA VAL A 151 -17.22 4.49 -4.45
C VAL A 151 -18.23 5.36 -3.72
N VAL A 152 -17.78 6.40 -3.01
CA VAL A 152 -18.70 7.34 -2.33
C VAL A 152 -19.62 8.01 -3.33
N ALA A 153 -19.14 8.38 -4.52
CA ALA A 153 -19.94 8.98 -5.59
C ALA A 153 -20.97 8.01 -6.18
N SER A 154 -20.61 6.76 -6.43
CA SER A 154 -21.47 5.77 -7.11
C SER A 154 -22.51 5.12 -6.20
N VAL A 155 -22.27 5.06 -4.89
CA VAL A 155 -23.18 4.44 -3.90
C VAL A 155 -24.56 5.13 -3.83
N SER A 156 -24.71 6.37 -4.30
CA SER A 156 -26.03 7.03 -4.35
C SER A 156 -27.06 6.36 -5.26
N ALA A 157 -26.65 5.43 -6.13
CA ALA A 157 -27.54 4.67 -7.00
C ALA A 157 -28.02 3.34 -6.41
N ALA A 158 -27.51 2.93 -5.24
CA ALA A 158 -27.88 1.65 -4.65
C ALA A 158 -29.24 1.74 -3.91
N PRO A 159 -30.27 0.98 -4.31
CA PRO A 159 -31.55 0.97 -3.62
C PRO A 159 -31.41 0.36 -2.23
N LEU A 160 -32.07 0.96 -1.23
CA LEU A 160 -32.14 0.36 0.11
C LEU A 160 -32.95 -0.95 0.05
N PRO A 161 -32.45 -2.05 0.64
CA PRO A 161 -33.21 -3.28 0.79
C PRO A 161 -34.51 -3.04 1.56
N LYS A 162 -35.63 -3.63 1.09
CA LYS A 162 -36.94 -3.48 1.73
C LYS A 162 -36.95 -3.98 3.19
N ASP A 163 -36.16 -5.02 3.48
CA ASP A 163 -36.07 -5.62 4.81
C ASP A 163 -35.29 -4.76 5.82
N GLY A 164 -34.44 -3.83 5.37
CA GLY A 164 -33.75 -2.85 6.21
C GLY A 164 -32.76 -3.41 7.26
N MET A 165 -32.66 -4.73 7.43
CA MET A 165 -31.87 -5.41 8.47
C MET A 165 -30.40 -5.67 8.08
N SER A 166 -30.11 -5.86 6.79
CA SER A 166 -28.78 -6.23 6.26
C SER A 166 -28.17 -5.14 5.38
N VAL A 167 -28.32 -3.88 5.78
CA VAL A 167 -27.81 -2.75 5.00
C VAL A 167 -26.29 -2.67 5.14
N PHE A 168 -25.59 -2.78 4.02
CA PHE A 168 -24.15 -2.58 3.98
C PHE A 168 -23.81 -1.11 4.27
N MET A 169 -23.25 -0.85 5.45
CA MET A 169 -22.88 0.50 5.88
C MET A 169 -21.58 0.92 5.17
N TRP A 170 -21.75 1.48 3.96
CA TRP A 170 -20.64 1.87 3.08
C TRP A 170 -19.65 2.81 3.76
N HIS A 171 -20.15 3.86 4.40
CA HIS A 171 -19.32 4.78 5.17
C HIS A 171 -18.39 4.04 6.13
N ASP A 172 -18.95 3.02 6.78
CA ASP A 172 -18.25 2.36 7.85
C ASP A 172 -17.14 1.45 7.35
N ASN A 173 -17.43 0.69 6.32
CA ASN A 173 -16.45 -0.17 5.69
C ASN A 173 -15.35 0.66 5.02
N ILE A 174 -15.69 1.79 4.39
CA ILE A 174 -14.71 2.72 3.81
C ILE A 174 -13.79 3.30 4.90
N GLN A 175 -14.35 3.76 6.02
CA GLN A 175 -13.53 4.26 7.14
C GLN A 175 -12.63 3.17 7.72
N PHE A 176 -13.11 1.92 7.81
CA PHE A 176 -12.32 0.79 8.28
C PHE A 176 -11.12 0.54 7.36
N VAL A 177 -11.39 0.35 6.06
CA VAL A 177 -10.38 0.07 5.05
C VAL A 177 -9.34 1.19 5.02
N ARG A 178 -9.77 2.45 5.09
CA ARG A 178 -8.86 3.60 5.12
C ARG A 178 -7.95 3.60 6.34
N ARG A 179 -8.50 3.42 7.55
CA ARG A 179 -7.70 3.39 8.79
C ARG A 179 -6.76 2.18 8.80
N ALA A 180 -7.20 1.02 8.31
CA ALA A 180 -6.37 -0.16 8.15
C ALA A 180 -5.22 0.08 7.16
N LEU A 181 -5.49 0.70 6.00
CA LEU A 181 -4.47 1.09 5.03
C LEU A 181 -3.45 2.05 5.65
N PHE A 182 -3.90 3.07 6.36
CA PHE A 182 -3.02 4.04 7.03
C PHE A 182 -2.17 3.42 8.14
N LEU A 183 -2.60 2.30 8.72
CA LEU A 183 -1.83 1.54 9.69
C LEU A 183 -0.80 0.64 9.00
N VAL A 184 -1.22 -0.10 7.97
CA VAL A 184 -0.41 -1.13 7.31
C VAL A 184 0.64 -0.52 6.38
N LEU A 185 0.30 0.52 5.62
CA LEU A 185 1.17 1.08 4.58
C LEU A 185 2.50 1.64 5.14
N PRO A 186 2.54 2.42 6.24
CA PRO A 186 3.79 2.89 6.83
C PRO A 186 4.63 1.75 7.43
N VAL A 187 3.98 0.70 7.96
CA VAL A 187 4.67 -0.47 8.52
C VAL A 187 5.33 -1.26 7.40
N LEU A 188 4.60 -1.54 6.31
CA LEU A 188 5.17 -2.18 5.12
C LEU A 188 6.35 -1.37 4.57
N ALA A 189 6.24 -0.04 4.49
CA ALA A 189 7.31 0.84 4.03
C ALA A 189 8.62 0.71 4.82
N GLN A 190 8.58 0.27 6.08
CA GLN A 190 9.78 -0.01 6.88
C GLN A 190 10.47 -1.33 6.49
N PHE A 191 9.71 -2.31 6.00
CA PHE A 191 10.24 -3.60 5.54
C PHE A 191 10.70 -3.55 4.08
N LEU A 192 10.46 -2.45 3.36
CA LEU A 192 10.92 -2.30 1.98
C LEU A 192 12.45 -2.23 1.91
N PRO A 193 13.07 -2.97 0.96
CA PRO A 193 14.52 -3.00 0.82
C PRO A 193 15.04 -1.61 0.44
N VAL A 194 16.19 -1.25 1.03
CA VAL A 194 16.92 -0.04 0.67
C VAL A 194 17.32 -0.17 -0.80
N SER A 195 16.85 0.79 -1.59
CA SER A 195 17.26 0.92 -2.98
C SER A 195 18.69 1.45 -2.96
N GLN A 196 19.66 0.62 -3.35
CA GLN A 196 20.99 1.12 -3.70
C GLN A 196 20.80 2.04 -4.91
N GLN A 197 20.73 3.35 -4.68
CA GLN A 197 20.87 4.29 -5.78
C GLN A 197 22.28 4.07 -6.34
N PRO A 198 22.43 3.90 -7.66
CA PRO A 198 23.73 4.00 -8.28
C PRO A 198 24.29 5.34 -7.85
N GLY A 199 25.38 5.30 -7.07
CA GLY A 199 26.10 6.52 -6.72
C GLY A 199 26.52 7.27 -7.99
N PRO A 200 27.04 8.50 -7.87
CA PRO A 200 27.58 9.18 -9.03
C PRO A 200 28.58 8.24 -9.75
N PRO A 201 28.67 8.27 -11.09
CA PRO A 201 29.53 7.35 -11.84
C PRO A 201 31.00 7.43 -11.40
N SER A 202 31.41 8.54 -10.76
CA SER A 202 32.71 8.69 -10.11
C SER A 202 32.96 7.67 -8.98
N ALA A 203 31.91 7.25 -8.26
CA ALA A 203 32.01 6.29 -7.16
C ALA A 203 32.29 4.85 -7.65
N SER A 204 31.83 4.49 -8.85
CA SER A 204 32.19 3.21 -9.50
C SER A 204 33.50 3.32 -10.30
N LEU A 205 33.87 4.52 -10.75
CA LEU A 205 35.11 4.79 -11.46
C LEU A 205 36.35 4.57 -10.58
N ALA A 206 36.34 4.99 -9.32
CA ALA A 206 37.48 4.83 -8.41
C ALA A 206 37.91 3.35 -8.21
N PRO A 207 37.01 2.41 -7.85
CA PRO A 207 37.38 1.01 -7.76
C PRO A 207 37.73 0.40 -9.12
N ALA A 208 37.06 0.80 -10.21
CA ALA A 208 37.38 0.32 -11.56
C ALA A 208 38.78 0.75 -12.01
N LEU A 209 39.17 2.00 -11.77
CA LEU A 209 40.52 2.50 -12.01
C LEU A 209 41.55 1.76 -11.18
N ALA A 210 41.29 1.56 -9.88
CA ALA A 210 42.20 0.79 -9.02
C ALA A 210 42.36 -0.67 -9.50
N HIS A 211 41.33 -1.28 -10.07
CA HIS A 211 41.43 -2.60 -10.71
C HIS A 211 42.23 -2.57 -12.00
N LEU A 212 42.02 -1.56 -12.85
CA LEU A 212 42.78 -1.37 -14.08
C LEU A 212 44.27 -1.15 -13.80
N GLU A 213 44.59 -0.25 -12.87
CA GLU A 213 45.97 0.04 -12.43
C GLU A 213 46.69 -1.20 -11.90
N ARG A 214 45.98 -2.12 -11.22
CA ARG A 214 46.57 -3.40 -10.77
C ARG A 214 46.72 -4.43 -11.89
N SER A 215 45.81 -4.43 -12.87
CA SER A 215 45.81 -5.40 -13.98
C SER A 215 46.86 -5.09 -15.04
N LEU A 216 47.11 -3.80 -15.31
CA LEU A 216 48.03 -3.34 -16.35
C LEU A 216 49.48 -3.83 -16.17
N PRO A 217 50.14 -3.68 -14.99
CA PRO A 217 51.49 -4.20 -14.80
C PRO A 217 51.53 -5.73 -14.84
N ARG A 218 50.46 -6.43 -14.42
CA ARG A 218 50.37 -7.90 -14.51
C ARG A 218 50.30 -8.35 -15.97
N ALA A 219 49.54 -7.66 -16.80
CA ALA A 219 49.49 -7.93 -18.24
C ALA A 219 50.85 -7.70 -18.91
N HIS A 220 51.55 -6.60 -18.56
CA HIS A 220 52.90 -6.36 -19.03
C HIS A 220 53.89 -7.43 -18.56
N LEU A 221 53.83 -7.82 -17.28
CA LEU A 221 54.67 -8.88 -16.74
C LEU A 221 54.44 -10.19 -17.49
N LEU A 222 53.18 -10.59 -17.71
CA LEU A 222 52.83 -11.78 -18.49
C LEU A 222 53.41 -11.73 -19.91
N ARG A 223 53.36 -10.57 -20.57
CA ARG A 223 53.94 -10.37 -21.89
C ARG A 223 55.47 -10.52 -21.87
N TYR A 224 56.14 -9.93 -20.88
CA TYR A 224 57.59 -10.04 -20.74
C TYR A 224 58.03 -11.45 -20.37
N THR A 225 57.32 -12.13 -19.47
CA THR A 225 57.60 -13.52 -19.12
C THR A 225 57.39 -14.44 -20.32
N HIS A 226 56.32 -14.22 -21.10
CA HIS A 226 56.09 -14.95 -22.34
C HIS A 226 57.25 -14.74 -23.33
N ALA A 227 57.68 -13.50 -23.54
CA ALA A 227 58.82 -13.19 -24.41
C ALA A 227 60.13 -13.82 -23.90
N ALA A 228 60.36 -13.85 -22.59
CA ALA A 228 61.53 -14.48 -21.98
C ALA A 228 61.52 -16.01 -22.15
N VAL A 229 60.37 -16.66 -21.94
CA VAL A 229 60.16 -18.10 -22.18
C VAL A 229 60.45 -18.45 -23.64
N MET A 230 60.00 -17.63 -24.59
CA MET A 230 60.21 -17.87 -26.02
C MET A 230 61.67 -17.68 -26.48
N ARG A 231 62.51 -16.98 -25.70
CA ARG A 231 63.94 -16.79 -26.03
C ARG A 231 64.80 -18.00 -25.68
N GLN A 232 64.43 -18.79 -24.67
CA GLN A 232 65.17 -19.99 -24.28
C GLN A 232 64.64 -21.22 -25.03
N PRO A 233 65.48 -21.98 -25.74
CA PRO A 233 65.03 -23.07 -26.60
C PRO A 233 64.30 -24.17 -25.81
N GLU A 234 64.82 -24.59 -24.67
CA GLU A 234 64.23 -25.65 -23.83
C GLU A 234 62.84 -25.27 -23.27
N LEU A 235 62.69 -24.03 -22.79
CA LEU A 235 61.42 -23.54 -22.23
C LEU A 235 60.37 -23.32 -23.31
N ARG A 236 60.79 -22.78 -24.47
CA ARG A 236 59.93 -22.62 -25.65
C ARG A 236 59.35 -23.96 -26.10
N GLU A 237 60.17 -25.00 -26.20
CA GLU A 237 59.70 -26.34 -26.60
C GLU A 237 58.72 -26.94 -25.59
N ARG A 238 58.92 -26.72 -24.29
CA ARG A 238 57.96 -27.14 -23.25
C ARG A 238 56.65 -26.36 -23.36
N ALA A 239 56.72 -25.04 -23.54
CA ALA A 239 55.55 -24.19 -23.69
C ALA A 239 54.73 -24.56 -24.93
N LEU A 240 55.38 -24.75 -26.09
CA LEU A 240 54.71 -25.18 -27.32
C LEU A 240 54.05 -26.55 -27.17
N ARG A 241 54.73 -27.52 -26.53
CA ARG A 241 54.13 -28.84 -26.25
C ARG A 241 52.92 -28.75 -25.33
N TRP A 242 52.97 -27.88 -24.33
CA TRP A 242 51.83 -27.66 -23.43
C TRP A 242 50.66 -27.02 -24.16
N TRP A 243 50.88 -25.92 -24.90
CA TRP A 243 49.84 -25.26 -25.69
C TRP A 243 49.25 -26.17 -26.79
N ALA A 244 50.06 -27.03 -27.42
CA ALA A 244 49.58 -28.01 -28.38
C ALA A 244 48.67 -29.07 -27.73
N ARG A 245 48.97 -29.47 -26.50
CA ARG A 245 48.13 -30.38 -25.72
C ARG A 245 46.81 -29.73 -25.34
N GLU A 246 46.85 -28.52 -24.78
CA GLU A 246 45.66 -27.74 -24.43
C GLU A 246 44.78 -27.47 -25.64
N LYS A 247 45.38 -27.11 -26.78
CA LYS A 247 44.63 -26.94 -28.03
C LYS A 247 43.91 -28.24 -28.41
N ARG A 248 44.61 -29.38 -28.36
CA ARG A 248 44.01 -30.68 -28.67
C ARG A 248 42.88 -31.05 -27.71
N GLU A 249 43.05 -30.82 -26.41
CA GLU A 249 42.00 -31.06 -25.41
C GLU A 249 40.80 -30.12 -25.61
N GLY A 250 41.06 -28.85 -25.95
CA GLY A 250 40.03 -27.88 -26.29
C GLY A 250 39.26 -28.22 -27.57
N ASP A 251 39.96 -28.68 -28.61
CA ASP A 251 39.35 -29.12 -29.88
C ASP A 251 38.46 -30.35 -29.64
N ILE A 252 38.94 -31.34 -28.88
CA ILE A 252 38.13 -32.51 -28.46
C ILE A 252 36.88 -32.07 -27.68
N GLY A 253 37.04 -31.14 -26.73
CA GLY A 253 35.92 -30.59 -25.97
C GLY A 253 34.88 -29.88 -26.83
N ARG A 254 35.33 -29.16 -27.88
CA ARG A 254 34.45 -28.48 -28.85
C ARG A 254 33.75 -29.45 -29.79
N GLU A 255 34.38 -30.56 -30.16
CA GLU A 255 33.80 -31.61 -31.02
C GLU A 255 32.84 -32.54 -30.25
N THR A 256 32.88 -32.52 -28.92
CA THR A 256 32.04 -33.39 -28.09
C THR A 256 30.59 -32.90 -28.04
N GLU A 257 29.65 -33.73 -28.53
CA GLU A 257 28.21 -33.41 -28.63
C GLU A 257 27.56 -33.02 -27.28
N SER A 258 27.99 -33.65 -26.17
CA SER A 258 27.47 -33.33 -24.84
C SER A 258 27.88 -31.93 -24.35
N VAL A 259 29.06 -31.46 -24.76
CA VAL A 259 29.57 -30.11 -24.41
C VAL A 259 28.86 -29.05 -25.25
N GLN A 260 28.63 -29.33 -26.53
CA GLN A 260 27.86 -28.44 -27.42
C GLN A 260 26.43 -28.24 -26.91
N LYS A 261 25.72 -29.32 -26.56
CA LYS A 261 24.36 -29.24 -25.99
C LYS A 261 24.31 -28.50 -24.65
N ALA A 262 25.31 -28.68 -23.79
CA ALA A 262 25.40 -27.97 -22.52
C ALA A 262 25.66 -26.47 -22.71
N ALA A 263 26.53 -26.11 -23.66
CA ALA A 263 26.83 -24.72 -23.98
C ALA A 263 25.66 -24.00 -24.67
N GLU A 264 24.89 -24.69 -25.52
CA GLU A 264 23.65 -24.18 -26.12
C GLU A 264 22.60 -23.89 -25.04
N LYS A 265 22.44 -24.80 -24.07
CA LYS A 265 21.55 -24.61 -22.91
C LYS A 265 21.96 -23.41 -22.03
N MET A 266 23.25 -23.04 -22.02
CA MET A 266 23.77 -21.88 -21.29
C MET A 266 23.87 -20.61 -22.14
N GLY A 267 23.42 -20.64 -23.40
CA GLY A 267 23.43 -19.46 -24.28
C GLY A 267 24.82 -19.03 -24.75
N LEU A 268 25.82 -19.91 -24.68
CA LEU A 268 27.22 -19.60 -25.02
C LEU A 268 27.57 -19.83 -26.50
N GLY A 269 26.66 -20.42 -27.30
CA GLY A 269 26.68 -20.47 -28.77
C GLY A 269 27.98 -20.98 -29.40
N TYR A 270 28.12 -22.30 -29.58
CA TYR A 270 29.24 -22.91 -30.34
C TYR A 270 28.85 -23.45 -31.72
N SER A 271 27.65 -23.19 -32.22
CA SER A 271 27.26 -23.64 -33.55
C SER A 271 28.00 -22.83 -34.61
N ASN A 272 29.10 -23.36 -35.13
CA ASN A 272 29.65 -22.95 -36.43
C ASN A 272 28.62 -23.32 -37.51
N THR A 273 27.64 -22.45 -37.74
CA THR A 273 26.90 -22.42 -39.00
C THR A 273 27.67 -21.53 -39.98
N GLU A 274 28.85 -21.98 -40.39
CA GLU A 274 29.49 -21.54 -41.62
C GLU A 274 29.92 -22.82 -42.37
N GLY A 275 29.11 -23.23 -43.34
CA GLY A 275 29.44 -24.35 -44.23
C GLY A 275 28.28 -25.27 -44.58
N SER A 276 27.29 -24.77 -45.31
CA SER A 276 26.51 -25.59 -46.26
C SER A 276 25.82 -24.65 -47.27
N GLU A 277 26.49 -24.44 -48.40
CA GLU A 277 25.80 -24.29 -49.70
C GLU A 277 25.08 -25.60 -50.05
#